data_AF-A0A2H1CMY1-F1
#
_entry.id   AF-A0A2H1CMY1-F1
#
_cell.length_a   1.000
_cell.length_b   1.000
_cell.length_c   1.000
_cell.angle_alpha   90.00
_cell.angle_beta   90.00
_cell.angle_gamma   90.00
#
_symmetry.space_group_name_H-M   'P 1'
#
loop_
_entity.id
_entity.type
_entity.pdbx_description
1 polymer ?
#
loop_
_entity_poly.entity_id
_entity_poly.type
_entity_poly.pdbx_seq_one_letter_code
_entity_poly.pdbx_strand_id
1 'polypeptide(L)'
;MDQKHHTGLFACRSCGASPTGQRYILRDDELCCLGCYEAKFASTCEQSKEKIGCDSKDLSFKERHWHEKCFKCSARATSLADRPFATKEEQLYCRHCYD
;
A
#
# COMPACT_ATOMS: atom_id res chain seq x y z
N MET A 1 8.70 -18.44 43.37
CA MET A 1 7.63 -18.73 42.38
C MET A 1 7.48 -17.48 41.54
N ASP A 2 8.48 -17.22 40.70
CA ASP A 2 8.83 -15.88 40.28
C ASP A 2 8.39 -15.63 38.85
N GLN A 3 7.77 -14.47 38.68
CA GLN A 3 7.55 -13.76 37.43
C GLN A 3 6.44 -14.37 36.55
N LYS A 4 5.22 -13.91 36.87
CA LYS A 4 4.07 -13.92 35.99
C LYS A 4 4.49 -13.26 34.66
N HIS A 5 4.61 -14.05 33.61
CA HIS A 5 4.78 -13.59 32.23
C HIS A 5 3.62 -12.64 31.88
N HIS A 6 3.81 -11.34 32.06
CA HIS A 6 2.89 -10.31 31.58
C HIS A 6 3.05 -10.18 30.05
N THR A 7 2.76 -11.23 29.31
CA THR A 7 2.70 -11.23 27.84
C THR A 7 1.28 -10.84 27.39
N GLY A 8 0.75 -9.76 27.96
CA GLY A 8 -0.69 -9.43 27.90
C GLY A 8 -1.10 -8.35 26.90
N LEU A 9 -0.16 -7.66 26.24
CA LEU A 9 -0.48 -6.48 25.42
C LEU A 9 0.19 -6.47 24.05
N PHE A 10 0.81 -7.56 23.66
CA PHE A 10 1.67 -7.60 22.48
C PHE A 10 0.88 -7.81 21.17
N ALA A 11 -0.41 -8.12 21.22
CA ALA A 11 -1.19 -8.41 20.02
C ALA A 11 -1.71 -7.15 19.29
N CYS A 12 -1.82 -7.22 17.95
CA CYS A 12 -2.49 -6.18 17.17
C CYS A 12 -3.94 -6.01 17.66
N ARG A 13 -4.33 -4.79 18.02
CA ARG A 13 -5.70 -4.46 18.45
C ARG A 13 -6.74 -4.81 17.38
N SER A 14 -6.38 -4.68 16.11
CA SER A 14 -7.32 -4.82 14.99
C SER A 14 -7.54 -6.27 14.55
N CYS A 15 -6.56 -7.16 14.72
CA CYS A 15 -6.65 -8.55 14.26
C CYS A 15 -6.27 -9.60 15.32
N GLY A 16 -5.79 -9.18 16.49
CA GLY A 16 -5.37 -10.07 17.57
C GLY A 16 -4.05 -10.81 17.33
N ALA A 17 -3.34 -10.54 16.23
CA ALA A 17 -2.11 -11.25 15.89
C ALA A 17 -0.97 -10.95 16.87
N SER A 18 -0.33 -12.00 17.39
CA SER A 18 0.84 -11.93 18.27
C SER A 18 2.07 -11.39 17.54
N PRO A 19 2.94 -10.58 18.18
CA PRO A 19 3.96 -9.81 17.48
C PRO A 19 5.32 -10.47 17.37
N THR A 20 5.38 -11.79 17.53
CA THR A 20 6.66 -12.49 17.55
C THR A 20 7.31 -12.41 16.16
N GLY A 21 8.26 -11.48 16.00
CA GLY A 21 9.10 -11.33 14.80
C GLY A 21 8.56 -10.42 13.69
N GLN A 22 7.44 -9.72 13.88
CA GLN A 22 6.90 -8.77 12.89
C GLN A 22 7.03 -7.31 13.34
N ARG A 23 7.02 -6.38 12.38
CA ARG A 23 7.04 -4.93 12.64
C ARG A 23 5.64 -4.46 13.08
N TYR A 24 5.59 -3.54 14.05
CA TYR A 24 4.37 -2.97 14.62
C TYR A 24 4.45 -1.44 14.66
N ILE A 25 3.29 -0.81 14.62
CA ILE A 25 3.12 0.64 14.76
C ILE A 25 2.30 0.89 16.02
N LEU A 26 2.87 1.66 16.95
CA LEU A 26 2.19 2.18 18.12
C LEU A 26 1.59 3.55 17.77
N ARG A 27 0.27 3.69 17.85
CA ARG A 27 -0.41 4.97 17.61
C ARG A 27 -1.52 5.11 18.65
N ASP A 28 -1.51 6.19 19.42
CA ASP A 28 -2.49 6.45 20.48
C ASP A 28 -2.57 5.33 21.53
N ASP A 29 -1.42 4.80 21.96
CA ASP A 29 -1.30 3.65 22.88
C ASP A 29 -1.87 2.31 22.35
N GLU A 30 -2.41 2.27 21.12
CA GLU A 30 -2.87 1.04 20.48
C GLU A 30 -1.79 0.44 19.56
N LEU A 31 -1.49 -0.85 19.76
CA LEU A 31 -0.60 -1.64 18.90
C LEU A 31 -1.34 -2.09 17.63
N CYS A 32 -0.84 -1.70 16.47
CA CYS A 32 -1.34 -2.14 15.17
C CYS A 32 -0.23 -2.86 14.40
N CYS A 33 -0.52 -4.05 13.85
CA CYS A 33 0.41 -4.70 12.94
C CYS A 33 0.52 -3.89 11.64
N LEU A 34 1.67 -3.99 10.96
CA LEU A 34 1.86 -3.34 9.66
C LEU A 34 0.71 -3.68 8.70
N GLY A 35 0.30 -4.94 8.60
CA GLY A 35 -0.79 -5.33 7.69
C GLY A 35 -2.14 -4.65 7.98
N CYS A 36 -2.52 -4.45 9.24
CA CYS A 36 -3.75 -3.72 9.58
C CYS A 36 -3.60 -2.21 9.41
N TYR A 37 -2.43 -1.68 9.73
CA TYR A 37 -2.12 -0.27 9.48
C TYR A 37 -2.17 0.02 7.98
N GLU A 38 -1.50 -0.80 7.17
CA GLU A 38 -1.59 -0.78 5.71
C GLU A 38 -3.05 -0.95 5.28
N ALA A 39 -3.83 -1.90 5.79
CA ALA A 39 -5.22 -2.02 5.38
C ALA A 39 -6.06 -0.73 5.62
N LYS A 40 -5.79 -0.02 6.74
CA LYS A 40 -6.47 1.24 7.09
C LYS A 40 -5.94 2.46 6.32
N PHE A 41 -4.63 2.54 6.10
CA PHE A 41 -3.95 3.73 5.58
C PHE A 41 -3.38 3.57 4.18
N ALA A 42 -3.36 2.34 3.64
CA ALA A 42 -2.89 2.08 2.28
C ALA A 42 -3.84 2.74 1.28
N SER A 43 -3.18 3.37 0.31
CA SER A 43 -3.78 3.86 -0.90
C SER A 43 -4.47 2.74 -1.66
N THR A 44 -5.57 3.05 -2.32
CA THR A 44 -6.27 2.09 -3.17
C THR A 44 -5.80 2.29 -4.61
N CYS A 45 -5.36 1.21 -5.25
CA CYS A 45 -4.99 1.21 -6.65
C CYS A 45 -6.20 1.47 -7.54
N GLU A 46 -6.14 2.50 -8.38
CA GLU A 46 -7.22 2.86 -9.29
C GLU A 46 -7.45 1.78 -10.36
N GLN A 47 -6.39 1.08 -10.77
CA GLN A 47 -6.47 0.08 -11.84
C GLN A 47 -7.02 -1.28 -11.36
N SER A 48 -6.53 -1.77 -10.22
CA SER A 48 -6.94 -3.08 -9.67
C SER A 48 -8.06 -2.98 -8.63
N LYS A 49 -8.34 -1.77 -8.13
CA LYS A 49 -9.21 -1.51 -6.96
C LYS A 49 -8.74 -2.18 -5.66
N GLU A 50 -7.48 -2.61 -5.62
CA GLU A 50 -6.85 -3.28 -4.46
C GLU A 50 -5.99 -2.31 -3.66
N LYS A 51 -5.78 -2.58 -2.37
CA LYS A 51 -4.88 -1.79 -1.52
C LYS A 51 -3.41 -1.92 -1.98
N ILE A 52 -2.68 -0.82 -1.96
CA ILE A 52 -1.24 -0.76 -2.24
C ILE A 52 -0.51 -0.90 -0.91
N GLY A 53 -0.11 -2.13 -0.59
CA GLY A 53 0.70 -2.39 0.61
C GLY A 53 2.07 -1.72 0.51
N CYS A 54 2.72 -1.54 1.65
CA CYS A 54 4.08 -1.03 1.82
C CYS A 54 5.14 -1.87 1.09
N ASP A 55 4.83 -3.14 0.80
CA ASP A 55 5.69 -4.01 -0.01
C ASP A 55 5.74 -3.59 -1.49
N SER A 56 4.71 -2.89 -1.97
CA SER A 56 4.64 -2.35 -3.33
C SER A 56 4.90 -0.85 -3.35
N LYS A 57 5.56 -0.35 -4.40
CA LYS A 57 5.66 1.10 -4.57
C LYS A 57 4.28 1.69 -4.89
N ASP A 58 3.89 2.64 -4.06
CA ASP A 58 2.77 3.55 -4.28
C ASP A 58 3.19 4.62 -5.28
N LEU A 59 2.54 4.62 -6.45
CA LEU A 59 2.68 5.68 -7.43
C LEU A 59 1.44 6.57 -7.35
N SER A 60 1.64 7.79 -6.88
CA SER A 60 0.59 8.79 -6.73
C SER A 60 0.65 9.81 -7.87
N PHE A 61 -0.49 10.05 -8.54
CA PHE A 61 -0.62 11.05 -9.59
C PHE A 61 -2.05 11.60 -9.65
N LYS A 62 -2.20 12.94 -9.61
CA LYS A 62 -3.51 13.62 -9.60
C LYS A 62 -4.49 12.98 -8.60
N GLU A 63 -4.05 12.86 -7.34
CA GLU A 63 -4.86 12.31 -6.22
C GLU A 63 -5.29 10.84 -6.39
N ARG A 64 -4.75 10.15 -7.38
CA ARG A 64 -5.00 8.74 -7.64
C ARG A 64 -3.72 7.95 -7.43
N HIS A 65 -3.90 6.69 -7.07
CA HIS A 65 -2.79 5.82 -6.70
C HIS A 65 -2.80 4.55 -7.54
N TRP A 66 -1.62 4.03 -7.85
CA TRP A 66 -1.45 2.79 -8.59
C TRP A 66 -0.29 1.99 -8.00
N HIS A 67 -0.38 0.66 -8.10
CA HIS A 67 0.81 -0.17 -7.95
C HIS A 67 1.80 0.14 -9.09
N GLU A 68 3.10 -0.03 -8.82
CA GLU A 68 4.15 0.04 -9.86
C GLU A 68 3.81 -0.77 -11.12
N LYS A 69 3.29 -1.99 -10.94
CA LYS A 69 2.84 -2.89 -12.02
C LYS A 69 1.56 -2.43 -12.75
N CYS A 70 0.74 -1.63 -12.08
CA CYS A 70 -0.53 -1.15 -12.58
C CYS A 70 -0.40 0.20 -13.30
N PHE A 71 0.67 0.94 -13.02
CA PHE A 71 0.97 2.21 -13.65
C PHE A 71 1.58 2.00 -15.04
N LYS A 72 0.71 1.66 -15.99
CA LYS A 72 1.08 1.27 -17.36
C LYS A 72 0.18 1.95 -18.39
N CYS A 73 0.68 2.06 -19.62
CA CYS A 73 -0.06 2.65 -20.73
C CYS A 73 -1.33 1.84 -21.03
N SER A 74 -2.49 2.49 -21.12
CA SER A 74 -3.76 1.81 -21.46
C SER A 74 -3.70 1.18 -22.86
N ALA A 75 -3.03 1.82 -23.82
CA ALA A 75 -2.93 1.33 -25.20
C ALA A 75 -1.92 0.18 -25.39
N ARG A 76 -0.82 0.14 -24.64
CA ARG A 76 0.29 -0.82 -24.86
C ARG A 76 0.69 -1.64 -23.64
N ALA A 77 0.00 -1.44 -22.52
CA ALA A 77 0.29 -2.04 -21.21
C ALA A 77 1.76 -1.90 -20.75
N THR A 78 2.49 -0.91 -21.26
CA THR A 78 3.90 -0.68 -20.93
C THR A 78 4.04 0.13 -19.65
N SER A 79 4.91 -0.27 -18.72
CA SER A 79 5.16 0.44 -17.46
C SER A 79 5.58 1.90 -17.69
N LEU A 80 4.91 2.82 -16.99
CA LEU A 80 5.12 4.26 -17.06
C LEU A 80 5.79 4.83 -15.80
N ALA A 81 6.08 3.98 -14.80
CA ALA A 81 6.57 4.38 -13.49
C ALA A 81 7.84 5.25 -13.54
N ASP A 82 8.73 4.98 -14.50
CA ASP A 82 10.02 5.67 -14.68
C ASP A 82 10.11 6.34 -16.06
N ARG A 83 8.98 6.53 -16.74
CA ARG A 83 8.96 7.03 -18.12
C ARG A 83 8.04 8.24 -18.24
N PRO A 84 8.33 9.18 -19.15
CA PRO A 84 7.41 10.27 -19.41
C PRO A 84 6.08 9.70 -19.92
N PHE A 85 5.00 10.14 -19.29
CA PHE A 85 3.64 9.75 -19.60
C PHE A 85 2.74 10.98 -19.69
N ALA A 86 1.61 10.80 -20.36
CA ALA A 86 0.52 11.75 -20.42
C ALA A 86 -0.73 11.08 -19.85
N THR A 87 -1.68 11.88 -19.36
CA THR A 87 -2.97 11.37 -18.89
C THR A 87 -4.08 11.97 -19.73
N LYS A 88 -4.93 11.13 -20.32
CA LYS A 88 -6.08 11.54 -21.14
C LYS A 88 -7.30 10.78 -20.66
N GLU A 89 -8.40 11.49 -20.40
CA GLU A 89 -9.67 10.87 -19.96
C GLU A 89 -9.45 9.87 -18.82
N GLU A 90 -8.71 10.30 -17.80
CA GLU A 90 -8.40 9.50 -16.61
C GLU A 90 -7.49 8.28 -16.85
N GLN A 91 -7.12 7.98 -18.09
CA GLN A 91 -6.23 6.88 -18.47
C GLN A 91 -4.79 7.36 -18.69
N LEU A 92 -3.84 6.47 -18.43
CA LEU A 92 -2.41 6.72 -18.59
C LEU A 92 -1.98 6.32 -20.00
N TYR A 93 -1.27 7.21 -20.69
CA TYR A 93 -0.71 6.97 -22.01
C TYR A 93 0.78 7.27 -22.01
N CYS A 94 1.57 6.41 -22.65
CA CYS A 94 2.96 6.75 -22.96
C CYS A 94 3.02 7.86 -24.01
N ARG A 95 4.13 8.60 -24.07
CA ARG A 95 4.34 9.65 -25.09
C ARG A 95 4.04 9.20 -26.52
N HIS A 96 4.41 7.98 -26.91
CA HIS A 96 4.16 7.46 -28.27
C HIS A 96 2.69 7.10 -28.59
N CYS A 97 1.81 6.98 -27.60
CA CYS A 97 0.37 6.74 -27.86
C CYS A 97 -0.48 7.98 -27.64
N TYR A 98 0.14 9.04 -27.12
CA TYR A 98 -0.50 10.33 -26.92
C TYR A 98 -0.21 11.29 -28.09
N ASP A 99 0.92 11.10 -28.77
CA ASP A 99 1.22 11.65 -30.11
C ASP A 99 0.28 11.05 -31.16
#